data_AF-A0A965ZKC7-F1
#
_entry.id   AF-A0A965ZKC7-F1
#
_cell.length_a   1.000
_cell.length_b   1.000
_cell.length_c   1.000
_cell.angle_alpha   90.00
_cell.angle_beta   90.00
_cell.angle_gamma   90.00
#
_symmetry.space_group_name_H-M   'P 1'
#
loop_
_entity.id
_entity.type
_entity.pdbx_description
1 polymer ?
#
loop_
_entity_poly.entity_id
_entity_poly.type
_entity_poly.pdbx_seq_one_letter_code
_entity_poly.pdbx_strand_id
1 'polypeptide(L)'
;MYFLNKSFLFFAISLISLFPNNIKPVFLNEPTSIKYSNGEMSVNLETIAANKNLGALKDNLVQTKLIPFYKANQIPDFIKSFIEQLSGSKFTIANSGEDWQCCDAVIDESLPERLLIYGGKSDKYYLLTYLTGGVGEVTHILIIKYNQKLITNFYTCTTPKKLDNKNSILEYLTTIEKKRNVLYISKNKLFL
;
A
#
# COMPACT_ATOMS: atom_id res chain seq x y z
N MET A 1 -39.62 67.57 31.83
CA MET A 1 -39.61 66.98 33.18
C MET A 1 -38.70 65.76 33.12
N TYR A 2 -37.67 65.75 33.97
CA TYR A 2 -36.58 64.78 34.13
C TYR A 2 -37.09 63.31 34.25
N PHE A 3 -36.40 62.27 33.78
CA PHE A 3 -35.11 61.79 34.29
C PHE A 3 -34.34 60.89 33.29
N LEU A 4 -33.01 61.01 33.36
CA LEU A 4 -32.00 60.13 32.80
C LEU A 4 -31.79 58.85 33.65
N ASN A 5 -31.23 57.82 33.00
CA ASN A 5 -29.98 57.12 33.36
C ASN A 5 -30.00 55.66 33.89
N LYS A 6 -28.95 54.96 33.42
CA LYS A 6 -28.27 53.71 33.85
C LYS A 6 -28.84 52.39 33.28
N SER A 7 -28.21 51.72 32.30
CA SER A 7 -26.84 51.17 32.13
C SER A 7 -26.64 49.78 32.76
N PHE A 8 -25.92 48.93 32.00
CA PHE A 8 -25.46 47.54 32.25
C PHE A 8 -26.56 46.45 32.08
N LEU A 9 -26.34 45.33 31.40
CA LEU A 9 -25.14 44.49 31.32
C LEU A 9 -25.11 43.71 29.99
N PHE A 10 -23.92 43.59 29.41
CA PHE A 10 -23.59 42.69 28.31
C PHE A 10 -23.93 41.24 28.67
N PHE A 11 -24.63 40.53 27.79
CA PHE A 11 -24.52 39.07 27.69
C PHE A 11 -24.00 38.72 26.29
N ALA A 12 -22.69 38.49 26.23
CA ALA A 12 -22.06 37.81 25.12
C ALA A 12 -22.52 36.35 25.13
N ILE A 13 -23.50 36.00 24.28
CA ILE A 13 -23.76 34.60 23.98
C ILE A 13 -22.79 34.22 22.86
N SER A 14 -21.68 33.64 23.29
CA SER A 14 -20.76 32.88 22.45
C SER A 14 -21.54 31.78 21.73
N LEU A 15 -21.86 31.99 20.45
CA LEU A 15 -22.34 30.92 19.58
C LEU A 15 -21.13 30.12 19.09
N ILE A 16 -20.53 29.35 20.01
CA ILE A 16 -19.72 28.17 19.63
C ILE A 16 -20.74 27.15 19.10
N SER A 17 -21.08 27.28 17.82
CA SER A 17 -21.81 26.23 17.12
C SER A 17 -20.85 25.07 16.89
N LEU A 18 -21.26 23.94 17.45
CA LEU A 18 -20.59 22.65 17.50
C LEU A 18 -20.34 22.10 16.09
N PHE A 19 -19.18 22.41 15.50
CA PHE A 19 -18.58 21.51 14.54
C PHE A 19 -17.87 20.41 15.35
N PRO A 20 -18.17 19.11 15.16
CA PRO A 20 -17.25 18.09 15.57
C PRO A 20 -15.98 18.27 14.74
N ASN A 21 -15.01 18.98 15.32
CA ASN A 21 -13.61 19.00 14.92
C ASN A 21 -13.08 17.57 15.00
N ASN A 22 -13.27 16.81 13.93
CA ASN A 22 -12.53 15.58 13.66
C ASN A 22 -12.45 15.30 12.14
N ILE A 23 -12.40 16.35 11.33
CA ILE A 23 -11.76 16.24 10.03
C ILE A 23 -10.26 16.16 10.33
N LYS A 24 -9.74 14.92 10.42
CA LYS A 24 -8.30 14.68 10.29
C LYS A 24 -7.84 15.45 9.05
N PRO A 25 -6.71 16.17 9.10
CA PRO A 25 -6.25 16.96 7.97
C PRO A 25 -6.22 16.05 6.74
N VAL A 26 -6.91 16.46 5.68
CA VAL A 26 -6.66 15.97 4.33
C VAL A 26 -5.15 16.11 4.16
N PHE A 27 -4.44 14.98 4.06
CA PHE A 27 -2.99 14.96 3.94
C PHE A 27 -2.59 15.77 2.69
N LEU A 28 -2.29 17.04 2.91
CA LEU A 28 -1.63 17.90 1.94
C LEU A 28 -0.29 17.24 1.61
N ASN A 29 -0.19 16.75 0.37
CA ASN A 29 1.00 16.17 -0.26
C ASN A 29 1.51 14.85 0.34
N GLU A 30 0.69 13.78 0.30
CA GLU A 30 1.21 12.41 0.43
C GLU A 30 2.35 12.19 -0.58
N PRO A 31 3.56 11.78 -0.14
CA PRO A 31 4.62 11.41 -1.07
C PRO A 31 4.12 10.31 -2.01
N THR A 32 4.06 10.62 -3.30
CA THR A 32 3.68 9.65 -4.32
C THR A 32 4.91 9.01 -4.95
N SER A 33 4.85 7.70 -5.16
CA SER A 33 5.82 6.98 -5.99
C SER A 33 5.39 6.90 -7.45
N ILE A 34 4.20 7.37 -7.84
CA ILE A 34 3.72 7.30 -9.23
C ILE A 34 3.59 8.70 -9.82
N LYS A 35 4.10 8.87 -11.04
CA LYS A 35 3.88 10.06 -11.87
C LYS A 35 3.37 9.66 -13.24
N TYR A 36 2.43 10.43 -13.75
CA TYR A 36 1.96 10.34 -15.13
C TYR A 36 2.47 11.55 -15.92
N SER A 37 3.13 11.33 -17.05
CA SER A 37 3.58 12.37 -17.97
C SER A 37 3.30 11.92 -19.39
N ASN A 38 2.60 12.75 -20.17
CA ASN A 38 2.23 12.43 -21.57
C ASN A 38 1.53 11.07 -21.74
N GLY A 39 0.74 10.65 -20.75
CA GLY A 39 0.04 9.35 -20.76
C GLY A 39 0.89 8.16 -20.30
N GLU A 40 2.19 8.36 -20.06
CA GLU A 40 3.10 7.32 -19.58
C GLU A 40 3.23 7.36 -18.05
N MET A 41 3.23 6.18 -17.43
CA MET A 41 3.44 6.00 -16.00
C MET A 41 4.93 5.81 -15.70
N SER A 42 5.43 6.49 -14.69
CA SER A 42 6.77 6.29 -14.13
C SER A 42 6.71 6.06 -12.63
N VAL A 43 7.62 5.22 -12.11
CA VAL A 43 7.74 4.93 -10.68
C VAL A 43 8.98 5.62 -10.11
N ASN A 44 8.79 6.41 -9.06
CA ASN A 44 9.86 7.02 -8.29
C ASN A 44 10.43 6.01 -7.29
N LEU A 45 11.46 5.29 -7.71
CA LEU A 45 12.16 4.30 -6.88
C LEU A 45 12.82 4.92 -5.64
N GLU A 46 13.25 6.18 -5.69
CA GLU A 46 13.82 6.86 -4.52
C GLU A 46 12.79 7.07 -3.41
N THR A 47 11.55 7.39 -3.78
CA THR A 47 10.43 7.48 -2.82
C THR A 47 10.22 6.15 -2.10
N ILE A 48 10.25 5.04 -2.83
CA ILE A 48 10.04 3.70 -2.28
C ILE A 48 11.25 3.28 -1.43
N ALA A 49 12.47 3.38 -1.96
CA ALA A 49 13.71 2.99 -1.29
C ALA A 49 13.94 3.72 0.03
N ALA A 50 13.60 5.01 0.08
CA ALA A 50 13.70 5.82 1.28
C ALA A 50 12.46 5.71 2.20
N ASN A 51 11.53 4.78 1.92
CA ASN A 51 10.28 4.59 2.66
C ASN A 51 9.43 5.87 2.79
N LYS A 52 9.56 6.84 1.88
CA LYS A 52 8.93 8.15 2.01
C LYS A 52 7.41 8.09 1.95
N ASN A 53 6.87 7.14 1.17
CA ASN A 53 5.41 6.94 1.03
C ASN A 53 4.84 5.84 1.95
N LEU A 54 5.69 5.05 2.63
CA LEU A 54 5.25 3.91 3.43
C LEU A 54 4.31 4.33 4.57
N GLY A 55 4.68 5.35 5.36
CA GLY A 55 3.90 5.75 6.54
C GLY A 55 2.46 6.10 6.19
N ALA A 56 2.27 6.97 5.19
CA ALA A 56 0.95 7.38 4.71
C ALA A 56 0.13 6.19 4.15
N LEU A 57 0.77 5.33 3.34
CA LEU A 57 0.12 4.14 2.79
C LEU A 57 -0.33 3.16 3.90
N LYS A 58 0.55 2.89 4.85
CA LYS A 58 0.29 2.02 6.00
C LYS A 58 -0.82 2.57 6.89
N ASP A 59 -0.78 3.86 7.24
CA ASP A 59 -1.79 4.49 8.09
C ASP A 59 -3.17 4.49 7.44
N ASN A 60 -3.23 4.68 6.11
CA ASN A 60 -4.46 4.52 5.35
C ASN A 60 -4.93 3.06 5.30
N LEU A 61 -4.03 2.10 5.14
CA LEU A 61 -4.36 0.67 5.19
C LEU A 61 -4.93 0.26 6.53
N VAL A 62 -4.42 0.76 7.66
CA VAL A 62 -4.98 0.50 9.01
C VAL A 62 -6.48 0.79 9.02
N GLN A 63 -6.87 1.95 8.48
CA GLN A 63 -8.26 2.42 8.45
C GLN A 63 -9.12 1.76 7.35
N THR A 64 -8.48 1.15 6.34
CA THR A 64 -9.19 0.58 5.19
C THR A 64 -9.67 -0.85 5.49
N LYS A 65 -10.97 -1.11 5.35
CA LYS A 65 -11.48 -2.48 5.34
C LYS A 65 -11.13 -3.15 4.01
N LEU A 66 -10.31 -4.19 4.06
CA LEU A 66 -9.97 -5.01 2.91
C LEU A 66 -10.86 -6.26 2.88
N ILE A 67 -11.30 -6.65 1.69
CA ILE A 67 -11.91 -7.96 1.43
C ILE A 67 -10.76 -8.92 1.11
N PRO A 68 -10.48 -9.92 1.98
CA PRO A 68 -9.39 -10.85 1.77
C PRO A 68 -9.70 -11.84 0.65
N PHE A 69 -8.66 -12.31 -0.04
CA PHE A 69 -8.74 -13.36 -1.06
C PHE A 69 -7.43 -14.14 -1.14
N TYR A 70 -7.50 -15.36 -1.69
CA TYR A 70 -6.39 -16.32 -1.73
C TYR A 70 -6.26 -17.05 -3.08
N LYS A 71 -7.05 -16.63 -4.08
CA LYS A 71 -6.98 -17.16 -5.44
C LYS A 71 -6.40 -16.14 -6.41
N ALA A 72 -5.49 -16.59 -7.27
CA ALA A 72 -4.84 -15.81 -8.30
C ALA A 72 -5.84 -15.17 -9.29
N ASN A 73 -6.93 -15.85 -9.60
CA ASN A 73 -7.98 -15.32 -10.48
C ASN A 73 -8.76 -14.14 -9.86
N GLN A 74 -8.63 -13.89 -8.56
CA GLN A 74 -9.23 -12.74 -7.90
C GLN A 74 -8.35 -11.48 -8.04
N ILE A 75 -7.14 -11.62 -8.59
CA ILE A 75 -6.24 -10.50 -8.89
C ILE A 75 -6.74 -9.76 -10.14
N PRO A 76 -7.11 -8.47 -10.02
CA PRO A 76 -7.56 -7.69 -11.17
C PRO A 76 -6.48 -7.55 -12.23
N ASP A 77 -6.86 -7.58 -13.50
CA ASP A 77 -5.89 -7.55 -14.60
C ASP A 77 -5.08 -6.26 -14.63
N PHE A 78 -5.65 -5.10 -14.26
CA PHE A 78 -4.89 -3.85 -14.18
C PHE A 78 -3.78 -3.88 -13.13
N ILE A 79 -3.94 -4.70 -12.07
CA ILE A 79 -2.89 -4.92 -11.07
C ILE A 79 -1.81 -5.83 -11.64
N LYS A 80 -2.18 -6.90 -12.37
CA LYS A 80 -1.21 -7.77 -13.05
C LYS A 80 -0.40 -6.99 -14.07
N SER A 81 -1.05 -6.25 -14.96
CA SER A 81 -0.39 -5.42 -15.97
C SER A 81 0.55 -4.39 -15.34
N PHE A 82 0.16 -3.79 -14.20
CA PHE A 82 1.04 -2.91 -13.45
C PHE A 82 2.31 -3.65 -12.97
N ILE A 83 2.18 -4.83 -12.38
CA ILE A 83 3.33 -5.61 -11.90
C ILE A 83 4.22 -6.05 -13.07
N GLU A 84 3.63 -6.53 -14.16
CA GLU A 84 4.35 -6.95 -15.37
C GLU A 84 5.16 -5.80 -16.00
N GLN A 85 4.60 -4.60 -16.02
CA GLN A 85 5.31 -3.41 -16.47
C GLN A 85 6.53 -3.09 -15.59
N LEU A 86 6.45 -3.36 -14.28
CA LEU A 86 7.56 -3.11 -13.36
C LEU A 86 8.63 -4.20 -13.40
N SER A 87 8.24 -5.47 -13.52
CA SER A 87 9.18 -6.60 -13.54
C SER A 87 9.87 -6.76 -14.90
N GLY A 88 9.20 -6.34 -15.98
CA GLY A 88 9.58 -6.61 -17.36
C GLY A 88 9.34 -8.06 -17.78
N SER A 89 8.52 -8.81 -17.03
CA SER A 89 8.20 -10.21 -17.29
C SER A 89 6.73 -10.50 -17.00
N LYS A 90 6.24 -11.63 -17.53
CA LYS A 90 4.86 -12.09 -17.29
C LYS A 90 4.65 -12.38 -15.80
N PHE A 91 3.49 -11.98 -15.27
CA PHE A 91 3.15 -12.21 -13.87
C PHE A 91 2.37 -13.52 -13.73
N THR A 92 3.08 -14.63 -13.52
CA THR A 92 2.50 -15.93 -13.19
C THR A 92 2.48 -16.14 -11.69
N ILE A 93 1.35 -16.61 -11.15
CA ILE A 93 1.17 -16.84 -9.72
C ILE A 93 0.17 -17.99 -9.47
N ALA A 94 0.54 -18.92 -8.60
CA ALA A 94 -0.30 -20.02 -8.14
C ALA A 94 -1.28 -19.56 -7.04
N ASN A 95 -2.38 -20.29 -6.84
CA ASN A 95 -3.25 -20.04 -5.69
C ASN A 95 -2.56 -20.42 -4.38
N SER A 96 -3.05 -19.91 -3.25
CA SER A 96 -2.52 -20.31 -1.95
C SER A 96 -2.68 -21.82 -1.73
N GLY A 97 -1.57 -22.49 -1.39
CA GLY A 97 -1.52 -23.93 -1.16
C GLY A 97 -1.33 -24.80 -2.42
N GLU A 98 -1.20 -24.21 -3.60
CA GLU A 98 -0.89 -24.93 -4.84
C GLU A 98 0.61 -25.04 -5.10
N ASP A 99 0.98 -25.98 -5.96
CA ASP A 99 2.34 -26.15 -6.44
C ASP A 99 2.78 -24.95 -7.29
N TRP A 100 4.05 -24.61 -7.16
CA TRP A 100 4.69 -23.49 -7.82
C TRP A 100 6.20 -23.78 -7.90
N GLN A 101 6.94 -23.00 -8.68
CA GLN A 101 8.40 -23.12 -8.79
C GLN A 101 9.09 -22.60 -7.51
N CYS A 102 8.98 -23.34 -6.41
CA CYS A 102 9.80 -23.06 -5.23
C CYS A 102 11.24 -23.42 -5.54
N CYS A 103 12.09 -22.41 -5.40
CA CYS A 103 13.47 -22.62 -5.04
C CYS A 103 14.32 -23.15 -6.22
N ASP A 104 15.64 -23.06 -6.10
CA ASP A 104 16.61 -23.40 -7.15
C ASP A 104 16.58 -24.88 -7.59
N ALA A 105 15.95 -25.75 -6.81
CA ALA A 105 15.81 -27.18 -7.10
C ALA A 105 14.57 -27.55 -7.94
N VAL A 106 13.59 -26.65 -8.11
CA VAL A 106 12.37 -26.93 -8.89
C VAL A 106 12.38 -26.09 -10.16
N ILE A 107 12.80 -26.71 -11.27
CA ILE A 107 12.73 -26.12 -12.61
C ILE A 107 11.67 -26.90 -13.39
N ASP A 108 10.40 -26.58 -13.11
CA ASP A 108 9.26 -27.03 -13.91
C ASP A 108 8.60 -25.80 -14.53
N GLU A 109 8.90 -25.55 -15.80
CA GLU A 109 8.39 -24.38 -16.54
C GLU A 109 6.86 -24.36 -16.67
N SER A 110 6.17 -25.47 -16.38
CA SER A 110 4.70 -25.51 -16.36
C SER A 110 4.09 -24.89 -15.10
N LEU A 111 4.87 -24.78 -14.02
CA LEU A 111 4.42 -24.22 -12.75
C LEU A 111 4.58 -22.69 -12.73
N PRO A 112 3.72 -21.96 -11.99
CA PRO A 112 3.91 -20.53 -11.77
C PRO A 112 5.17 -20.20 -10.95
N GLU A 113 5.80 -19.05 -11.21
CA GLU A 113 7.02 -18.60 -10.52
C GLU A 113 6.77 -18.04 -9.11
N ARG A 114 5.49 -17.81 -8.76
CA ARG A 114 5.07 -17.13 -7.54
C ARG A 114 3.97 -17.92 -6.85
N LEU A 115 3.93 -17.88 -5.53
CA LEU A 115 2.83 -18.42 -4.72
C LEU A 115 2.06 -17.29 -4.03
N LEU A 116 0.75 -17.17 -4.28
CA LEU A 116 -0.09 -16.22 -3.54
C LEU A 116 -0.18 -16.63 -2.06
N ILE A 117 0.19 -15.71 -1.17
CA ILE A 117 0.06 -15.92 0.28
C ILE A 117 -1.18 -15.23 0.83
N TYR A 118 -1.32 -13.94 0.53
CA TYR A 118 -2.49 -13.15 0.92
C TYR A 118 -2.79 -12.08 -0.10
N GLY A 119 -4.08 -11.86 -0.33
CA GLY A 119 -4.58 -10.72 -1.07
C GLY A 119 -5.66 -10.00 -0.30
N GLY A 120 -5.71 -8.67 -0.39
CA GLY A 120 -6.78 -7.86 0.18
C GLY A 120 -7.10 -6.68 -0.71
N LYS A 121 -8.38 -6.48 -1.04
CA LYS A 121 -8.83 -5.37 -1.90
C LYS A 121 -9.90 -4.51 -1.25
N SER A 122 -9.85 -3.21 -1.52
CA SER A 122 -10.95 -2.25 -1.33
C SER A 122 -11.19 -1.48 -2.63
N ASP A 123 -12.04 -0.47 -2.59
CA ASP A 123 -12.25 0.51 -3.68
C ASP A 123 -11.00 1.35 -4.03
N LYS A 124 -10.03 1.45 -3.12
CA LYS A 124 -8.87 2.37 -3.21
C LYS A 124 -7.51 1.71 -2.99
N TYR A 125 -7.49 0.54 -2.34
CA TYR A 125 -6.27 -0.13 -1.96
C TYR A 125 -6.27 -1.59 -2.38
N TYR A 126 -5.10 -2.03 -2.76
CA TYR A 126 -4.77 -3.42 -3.00
C TYR A 126 -3.53 -3.76 -2.18
N LEU A 127 -3.63 -4.81 -1.38
CA LEU A 127 -2.56 -5.36 -0.57
C LEU A 127 -2.31 -6.79 -1.03
N LEU A 128 -1.07 -7.11 -1.38
CA LEU A 128 -0.70 -8.43 -1.87
C LEU A 128 0.57 -8.91 -1.18
N THR A 129 0.60 -10.17 -0.78
CA THR A 129 1.83 -10.88 -0.45
C THR A 129 1.93 -12.17 -1.24
N TYR A 130 3.12 -12.47 -1.72
CA TYR A 130 3.42 -13.69 -2.45
C TYR A 130 4.86 -14.13 -2.21
N LEU A 131 5.12 -15.42 -2.41
CA LEU A 131 6.48 -15.96 -2.38
C LEU A 131 7.09 -15.95 -3.78
N THR A 132 8.41 -15.75 -3.83
CA THR A 132 9.27 -16.13 -4.96
C THR A 132 10.33 -17.12 -4.47
N GLY A 133 10.79 -17.99 -5.38
CA GLY A 133 11.87 -18.95 -5.15
C GLY A 133 13.27 -18.36 -5.34
N GLY A 134 14.26 -19.23 -5.56
CA GLY A 134 15.69 -18.93 -5.60
C GLY A 134 16.47 -19.77 -4.58
N VAL A 135 17.50 -19.20 -3.96
CA VAL A 135 18.28 -19.84 -2.86
C VAL A 135 17.46 -19.90 -1.53
N GLY A 136 16.14 -19.74 -1.61
CA GLY A 136 15.18 -19.74 -0.52
C GLY A 136 13.86 -19.07 -0.91
N GLU A 137 12.89 -19.09 0.01
CA GLU A 137 11.62 -18.39 -0.16
C GLU A 137 11.72 -16.95 0.33
N VAL A 138 11.27 -16.01 -0.50
CA VAL A 138 11.17 -14.60 -0.13
C VAL A 138 9.72 -14.15 -0.28
N THR A 139 9.16 -13.59 0.80
CA THR A 139 7.84 -12.95 0.74
C THR A 139 7.98 -11.53 0.24
N HIS A 140 7.31 -11.22 -0.86
CA HIS A 140 7.09 -9.86 -1.36
C HIS A 140 5.84 -9.28 -0.73
N ILE A 141 5.85 -7.98 -0.42
CA ILE A 141 4.70 -7.22 0.07
C ILE A 141 4.46 -6.06 -0.88
N LEU A 142 3.29 -6.00 -1.51
CA LEU A 142 2.89 -4.89 -2.37
C LEU A 142 1.73 -4.12 -1.74
N ILE A 143 1.88 -2.80 -1.65
CA ILE A 143 0.81 -1.86 -1.33
C ILE A 143 0.56 -1.02 -2.56
N ILE A 144 -0.62 -1.13 -3.13
CA ILE A 144 -1.01 -0.40 -4.35
C ILE A 144 -2.22 0.45 -4.01
N LYS A 145 -2.09 1.77 -4.12
CA LYS A 145 -3.18 2.72 -4.01
C LYS A 145 -3.64 3.11 -5.40
N TYR A 146 -4.93 3.08 -5.64
CA TYR A 146 -5.49 3.36 -6.95
C TYR A 146 -6.79 4.16 -6.86
N ASN A 147 -7.14 4.82 -7.97
CA ASN A 147 -8.44 5.43 -8.18
C ASN A 147 -9.02 4.83 -9.45
N GLN A 148 -10.16 4.13 -9.33
CA GLN A 148 -10.74 3.31 -10.39
C GLN A 148 -9.77 2.21 -10.86
N LYS A 149 -8.99 2.47 -11.91
CA LYS A 149 -7.94 1.58 -12.44
C LYS A 149 -6.58 2.28 -12.58
N LEU A 150 -6.49 3.55 -12.18
CA LEU A 150 -5.27 4.33 -12.25
C LEU A 150 -4.47 4.15 -10.95
N ILE A 151 -3.24 3.67 -11.05
CA ILE A 151 -2.37 3.51 -9.88
C ILE A 151 -1.85 4.88 -9.47
N THR A 152 -2.12 5.28 -8.24
CA THR A 152 -1.77 6.62 -7.73
C THR A 152 -0.60 6.61 -6.76
N ASN A 153 -0.32 5.47 -6.13
CA ASN A 153 0.83 5.29 -5.25
C ASN A 153 1.16 3.81 -5.13
N PHE A 154 2.42 3.49 -4.89
CA PHE A 154 2.91 2.12 -4.83
C PHE A 154 4.07 1.98 -3.84
N TYR A 155 4.05 0.93 -3.04
CA TYR A 155 5.17 0.56 -2.18
C TYR A 155 5.41 -0.94 -2.26
N THR A 156 6.68 -1.34 -2.18
CA THR A 156 7.07 -2.75 -2.10
C THR A 156 8.23 -2.95 -1.13
N CYS A 157 8.24 -4.10 -0.47
CA CYS A 157 9.39 -4.60 0.28
C CYS A 157 9.37 -6.13 0.35
N THR A 158 10.48 -6.71 0.82
CA THR A 158 10.64 -8.16 0.94
C THR A 158 10.97 -8.58 2.36
N THR A 159 10.60 -9.81 2.73
CA THR A 159 10.87 -10.37 4.06
C THR A 159 10.98 -11.89 4.00
N PRO A 160 11.80 -12.52 4.86
CA PRO A 160 11.80 -13.97 5.02
C PRO A 160 10.57 -14.48 5.80
N LYS A 161 9.78 -13.59 6.41
CA LYS A 161 8.57 -13.98 7.16
C LYS A 161 7.41 -14.23 6.20
N LYS A 162 6.74 -15.37 6.33
CA LYS A 162 5.44 -15.59 5.69
C LYS A 162 4.39 -14.69 6.36
N LEU A 163 3.73 -13.83 5.58
CA LEU A 163 2.73 -12.86 6.06
C LEU A 163 1.40 -13.10 5.33
N ASP A 164 0.46 -13.76 6.00
CA ASP A 164 -0.76 -14.35 5.42
C ASP A 164 -2.05 -13.61 5.75
N ASN A 165 -1.95 -12.46 6.42
CA ASN A 165 -3.09 -11.65 6.77
C ASN A 165 -2.72 -10.17 6.94
N LYS A 166 -3.71 -9.29 6.85
CA LYS A 166 -3.51 -7.83 6.97
C LYS A 166 -2.77 -7.42 8.26
N ASN A 167 -3.08 -8.04 9.39
CA ASN A 167 -2.53 -7.62 10.68
C ASN A 167 -1.04 -7.94 10.80
N SER A 168 -0.64 -9.16 10.42
CA SER A 168 0.79 -9.55 10.40
C SER A 168 1.59 -8.69 9.43
N ILE A 169 1.00 -8.32 8.28
CA ILE A 169 1.63 -7.39 7.34
C ILE A 169 1.81 -6.01 7.98
N LEU A 170 0.79 -5.43 8.60
CA LEU A 170 0.88 -4.10 9.21
C LEU A 170 1.87 -4.05 10.39
N GLU A 171 1.96 -5.11 11.19
CA GLU A 171 2.94 -5.24 12.26
C GLU A 171 4.38 -5.24 11.71
N TYR A 172 4.61 -6.00 10.64
CA TYR A 172 5.89 -6.00 9.94
C TYR A 172 6.24 -4.62 9.36
N LEU A 173 5.29 -3.98 8.67
CA LEU A 173 5.49 -2.65 8.09
C LEU A 173 5.83 -1.60 9.16
N THR A 174 5.21 -1.67 10.32
CA THR A 174 5.53 -0.81 11.48
C THR A 174 6.95 -1.04 11.99
N THR A 175 7.45 -2.27 11.92
CA THR A 175 8.81 -2.61 12.33
C THR A 175 9.85 -2.04 11.37
N ILE A 176 9.63 -2.15 10.05
CA ILE A 176 10.59 -1.65 9.06
C ILE A 176 10.56 -0.12 8.93
N GLU A 177 9.41 0.52 9.17
CA GLU A 177 9.31 1.99 9.18
C GLU A 177 10.22 2.61 10.26
N LYS A 178 10.32 1.95 11.43
CA LYS A 178 11.23 2.36 12.51
C LYS A 178 12.70 2.10 12.18
N LYS A 179 13.00 1.16 11.28
CA LYS A 179 14.37 0.79 10.86
C LYS A 179 14.74 1.57 9.61
N ARG A 180 15.37 2.74 9.78
CA ARG A 180 15.66 3.72 8.71
C ARG A 180 16.49 3.25 7.48
N ASN A 181 16.92 1.99 7.34
CA ASN A 181 17.85 1.58 6.26
C ASN A 181 17.76 0.08 5.87
N VAL A 182 16.67 -0.42 5.28
CA VAL A 182 16.62 -1.86 4.89
C VAL A 182 15.84 -2.17 3.61
N LEU A 183 15.98 -1.36 2.56
CA LEU A 183 15.54 -1.80 1.23
C LEU A 183 16.77 -2.00 0.34
N TYR A 184 17.09 -3.26 0.05
CA TYR A 184 17.95 -3.62 -1.08
C TYR A 184 17.17 -3.44 -2.38
N ILE A 185 16.92 -2.18 -2.75
CA ILE A 185 16.54 -1.84 -4.11
C ILE A 185 17.85 -1.65 -4.86
N SER A 186 18.17 -2.57 -5.77
CA SER A 186 19.15 -2.28 -6.81
C SER A 186 18.73 -0.97 -7.46
N LYS A 187 19.63 0.01 -7.56
CA LYS A 187 19.34 1.38 -8.04
C LYS A 187 18.52 1.44 -9.34
N ASN A 188 18.44 0.33 -10.09
CA ASN A 188 17.80 0.26 -11.41
C ASN A 188 16.68 -0.80 -11.53
N LYS A 189 16.34 -1.60 -10.50
CA LYS A 189 15.29 -2.63 -10.65
C LYS A 189 14.61 -2.97 -9.33
N LEU A 190 13.28 -3.06 -9.37
CA LEU A 190 12.47 -3.68 -8.31
C LEU A 190 12.47 -5.20 -8.51
N PHE A 191 12.76 -5.94 -7.45
CA PHE A 191 12.57 -7.38 -7.45
C PHE A 191 11.10 -7.64 -7.09
N LEU A 192 10.30 -8.06 -8.07
CA LEU A 192 8.86 -8.33 -8.00
C LEU A 192 8.54 -9.68 -8.64
#